data_AF-A0A6C0J6G5-F1
#
_entry.id   AF-A0A6C0J6G5-F1
#
_cell.length_a   1.000
_cell.length_b   1.000
_cell.length_c   1.000
_cell.angle_alpha   90.00
_cell.angle_beta   90.00
_cell.angle_gamma   90.00
#
_symmetry.space_group_name_H-M   'P 1'
#
loop_
_entity.id
_entity.type
_entity.pdbx_description
1 polymer ?
#
loop_
_entity_poly.entity_id
_entity_poly.type
_entity_poly.pdbx_seq_one_letter_code
_entity_poly.pdbx_strand_id
1 'polypeptide(L)'
;MNDVIIQNPNLMESLQDFINSTELCVLQQHLKFAVLCTYAPYQTSTIVNLNFDFYEKQLDGQKKLDDLWKRALSRCETFLGDEVGKLYVARHFPLIKQQQCQEMIDLLIKSLRETLQNIDWMSDVTKTVALLKLDTFVPKVGVPSKYHSIEGLWPDGLNNDMTVIFKQWSQWDWKYMECNKLYEKVDKEL
;
A
#
# COMPACT_ATOMS: atom_id res chain seq x y z
N MET A 1 3.07 19.03 -16.20
CA MET A 1 4.29 18.38 -15.70
C MET A 1 4.55 17.19 -16.61
N ASN A 2 5.70 17.17 -17.29
CA ASN A 2 6.02 16.18 -18.33
C ASN A 2 7.10 15.19 -17.87
N ASP A 3 7.44 15.22 -16.58
CA ASP A 3 8.56 14.47 -16.02
C ASP A 3 8.04 13.23 -15.28
N VAL A 4 8.70 12.10 -15.50
CA VAL A 4 8.41 10.82 -14.82
C VAL A 4 9.71 10.34 -14.17
N ILE A 5 9.60 9.81 -12.95
CA ILE A 5 10.74 9.25 -12.23
C ILE A 5 10.95 7.79 -12.65
N ILE A 6 12.10 7.49 -13.25
CA ILE A 6 12.53 6.12 -13.51
C ILE A 6 13.34 5.63 -12.31
N GLN A 7 12.75 4.75 -11.50
CA GLN A 7 13.41 4.24 -10.28
C GLN A 7 14.64 3.38 -10.57
N ASN A 8 14.63 2.63 -11.68
CA ASN A 8 15.76 1.80 -12.09
C ASN A 8 16.07 2.00 -13.58
N PRO A 9 16.94 2.97 -13.93
CA PRO A 9 17.28 3.29 -15.32
C PRO A 9 17.86 2.10 -16.08
N ASN A 10 18.79 1.35 -15.46
CA ASN A 10 19.42 0.20 -16.10
C ASN A 10 18.41 -0.89 -16.47
N LEU A 11 17.40 -1.11 -15.63
CA LEU A 11 16.30 -2.04 -15.94
C LEU A 11 15.49 -1.55 -17.14
N MET A 12 15.15 -0.25 -17.19
CA MET A 12 14.39 0.31 -18.30
C MET A 12 15.16 0.25 -19.63
N GLU A 13 16.47 0.52 -19.61
CA GLU A 13 17.33 0.39 -20.78
C GLU A 13 17.38 -1.06 -21.26
N SER A 14 17.58 -2.01 -20.34
CA SER A 14 17.67 -3.44 -20.68
C SER A 14 16.34 -4.07 -21.08
N LEU A 15 15.21 -3.46 -20.68
CA LEU A 15 13.87 -3.99 -20.94
C LEU A 15 13.55 -4.03 -22.44
N GLN A 16 13.97 -3.01 -23.20
CA GLN A 16 13.76 -2.97 -24.64
C GLN A 16 14.47 -4.14 -25.33
N ASP A 17 15.73 -4.37 -24.98
CA ASP A 17 16.52 -5.47 -25.54
C ASP A 17 15.95 -6.83 -25.15
N PHE A 18 15.52 -6.99 -23.89
CA PHE A 18 14.86 -8.21 -23.42
C PHE A 18 13.58 -8.50 -24.22
N ILE A 19 12.72 -7.50 -24.42
CA ILE A 19 11.47 -7.67 -25.18
C ILE A 19 11.77 -8.02 -26.64
N ASN A 20 12.73 -7.34 -27.27
CA ASN A 20 13.07 -7.56 -28.67
C ASN A 20 13.76 -8.90 -28.93
N SER A 21 14.52 -9.41 -27.95
CA SER A 21 15.23 -10.69 -28.05
C SER A 21 14.39 -11.89 -27.62
N THR A 22 13.25 -11.68 -26.95
CA THR A 22 12.37 -12.76 -26.49
C THR A 22 11.29 -13.06 -27.52
N GLU A 23 11.07 -14.33 -27.83
CA GLU A 23 9.97 -14.74 -28.69
C GLU A 23 8.61 -14.27 -28.15
N LEU A 24 7.78 -13.70 -29.02
CA LEU A 24 6.45 -13.19 -28.64
C LEU A 24 5.60 -14.23 -27.93
N CYS A 25 5.69 -15.51 -28.33
CA CYS A 25 4.96 -16.61 -27.70
C CYS A 25 5.33 -16.74 -26.21
N VAL A 26 6.61 -16.63 -25.87
CA VAL A 26 7.11 -16.71 -24.48
C VAL A 26 6.59 -15.52 -23.67
N LEU A 27 6.67 -14.31 -24.21
CA LEU A 27 6.12 -13.10 -23.56
C LEU A 27 4.62 -13.26 -23.28
N GLN A 28 3.85 -13.73 -24.27
CA GLN A 28 2.41 -13.96 -24.10
C GLN A 28 2.10 -15.04 -23.06
N GLN A 29 2.86 -16.14 -23.02
CA GLN A 29 2.69 -17.19 -22.03
C GLN A 29 2.99 -16.67 -20.62
N HIS A 30 4.07 -15.91 -20.45
CA HIS A 30 4.42 -15.30 -19.17
C HIS A 30 3.33 -14.34 -18.68
N LEU A 31 2.85 -13.44 -19.55
CA LEU A 31 1.79 -12.48 -19.19
C LEU A 31 0.47 -13.20 -18.86
N LYS A 32 0.11 -14.25 -19.59
CA LYS A 32 -1.06 -15.10 -19.25
C LYS A 32 -0.89 -15.74 -17.88
N PHE A 33 0.28 -16.30 -17.60
CA PHE A 33 0.59 -16.89 -16.30
C PHE A 33 0.53 -15.85 -15.17
N ALA A 34 1.08 -14.65 -15.37
CA ALA A 34 1.01 -13.57 -14.39
C ALA A 34 -0.44 -13.19 -14.07
N VAL A 35 -1.28 -13.01 -15.09
CA VAL A 35 -2.71 -12.75 -14.91
C VAL A 35 -3.40 -13.89 -14.16
N LEU A 36 -3.13 -15.15 -14.52
CA LEU A 36 -3.68 -16.30 -13.81
C LEU A 36 -3.28 -16.30 -12.33
N CYS A 37 -2.02 -16.01 -12.00
CA CYS A 37 -1.56 -15.90 -10.63
C CYS A 37 -2.25 -14.77 -9.86
N THR A 38 -2.44 -13.60 -10.48
CA THR A 38 -3.16 -12.48 -9.86
C THR A 38 -4.61 -12.84 -9.51
N TYR A 39 -5.29 -13.57 -10.38
CA TYR A 39 -6.69 -13.93 -10.19
C TYR A 39 -6.92 -15.25 -9.46
N ALA A 40 -5.88 -16.08 -9.30
CA ALA A 40 -5.97 -17.41 -8.68
C ALA A 40 -6.69 -17.43 -7.32
N PRO A 41 -6.51 -16.46 -6.41
CA PRO A 41 -7.20 -16.43 -5.13
C PRO A 41 -8.73 -16.29 -5.21
N TYR A 42 -9.27 -15.93 -6.37
CA TYR A 42 -10.70 -15.70 -6.62
C TYR A 42 -11.36 -16.81 -7.45
N GLN A 43 -10.61 -17.87 -7.77
CA GLN A 43 -11.09 -18.96 -8.62
C GLN A 43 -11.58 -20.16 -7.80
N THR A 44 -11.72 -21.31 -8.46
CA THR A 44 -12.09 -22.58 -7.84
C THR A 44 -11.11 -22.98 -6.74
N SER A 45 -11.57 -23.81 -5.79
CA SER A 45 -10.73 -24.34 -4.71
C SER A 45 -9.46 -25.03 -5.22
N THR A 46 -9.53 -25.70 -6.37
CA THR A 46 -8.36 -26.30 -7.01
C THR A 46 -7.29 -25.26 -7.34
N ILE A 47 -7.66 -24.16 -7.97
CA ILE A 47 -6.71 -23.10 -8.36
C ILE A 47 -6.20 -22.36 -7.12
N VAL A 48 -7.07 -22.07 -6.16
CA VAL A 48 -6.69 -21.46 -4.87
C VAL A 48 -5.67 -22.32 -4.13
N ASN A 49 -5.89 -23.65 -4.05
CA ASN A 49 -4.97 -24.56 -3.40
C ASN A 49 -3.63 -24.67 -4.13
N LEU A 50 -3.63 -24.68 -5.47
CA LEU A 50 -2.38 -24.66 -6.25
C LEU A 50 -1.56 -23.39 -6.01
N ASN A 51 -2.24 -22.24 -5.94
CA ASN A 51 -1.59 -20.96 -5.62
C ASN A 51 -1.04 -20.96 -4.19
N PHE A 52 -1.82 -21.45 -3.22
CA PHE A 52 -1.41 -21.62 -1.82
C PHE A 52 -0.20 -22.54 -1.69
N ASP A 53 -0.23 -23.72 -2.32
CA ASP A 53 0.83 -24.73 -2.19
C ASP A 53 2.19 -24.18 -2.65
N PHE A 54 2.21 -23.31 -3.66
CA PHE A 54 3.44 -22.67 -4.13
C PHE A 54 3.79 -21.41 -3.30
N TYR A 55 2.96 -20.37 -3.33
CA TYR A 55 3.34 -19.07 -2.80
C TYR A 55 3.33 -19.02 -1.28
N GLU A 56 2.36 -19.66 -0.62
CA GLU A 56 2.20 -19.53 0.83
C GLU A 56 2.88 -20.70 1.57
N LYS A 57 2.76 -21.91 1.06
CA LYS A 57 3.30 -23.10 1.73
C LYS A 57 4.77 -23.33 1.41
N GLN A 58 5.15 -23.34 0.13
CA GLN A 58 6.52 -23.63 -0.26
C GLN A 58 7.47 -22.45 -0.03
N LEU A 59 7.05 -21.22 -0.36
CA LEU A 59 7.90 -20.03 -0.16
C LEU A 59 7.83 -19.49 1.27
N ASP A 60 6.64 -19.35 1.84
CA ASP A 60 6.45 -18.72 3.16
C ASP A 60 6.32 -19.71 4.33
N GLY A 61 6.30 -21.02 4.06
CA GLY A 61 6.23 -22.06 5.09
C GLY A 61 4.88 -22.20 5.78
N GLN A 62 3.80 -21.65 5.22
CA GLN A 62 2.47 -21.74 5.80
C GLN A 62 1.93 -23.17 5.77
N LYS A 63 1.39 -23.63 6.91
CA LYS A 63 0.96 -25.02 7.07
C LYS A 63 -0.43 -25.30 6.51
N LYS A 64 -1.31 -24.30 6.51
CA LYS A 64 -2.69 -24.42 6.03
C LYS A 64 -3.17 -23.10 5.45
N LEU A 65 -4.08 -23.20 4.49
CA LEU A 65 -4.80 -22.06 3.97
C LEU A 65 -5.68 -21.46 5.08
N ASP A 66 -5.76 -20.13 5.11
CA ASP A 66 -6.62 -19.43 6.05
C ASP A 66 -8.10 -19.72 5.84
N ASP A 67 -8.84 -19.69 6.95
CA ASP A 67 -10.30 -19.85 6.93
C ASP A 67 -10.94 -18.81 6.01
N LEU A 68 -12.03 -19.19 5.35
CA LEU A 68 -12.67 -18.35 4.32
C LEU A 68 -13.00 -16.94 4.81
N TRP A 69 -13.48 -16.81 6.05
CA TRP A 69 -13.85 -15.51 6.63
C TRP A 69 -12.66 -14.57 6.78
N LYS A 70 -11.45 -15.08 7.08
CA LYS A 70 -10.23 -14.27 7.18
C LYS A 70 -9.78 -13.78 5.82
N ARG A 71 -9.82 -14.67 4.82
CA ARG A 71 -9.52 -14.30 3.43
C ARG A 71 -10.51 -13.27 2.93
N ALA A 72 -11.80 -13.42 3.23
CA ALA A 72 -12.82 -12.44 2.90
C ALA A 72 -12.57 -11.09 3.61
N LEU A 73 -12.23 -11.11 4.90
CA LEU A 73 -11.88 -9.91 5.66
C LEU A 73 -10.68 -9.18 5.04
N SER A 74 -9.62 -9.91 4.68
CA SER A 74 -8.46 -9.33 3.99
C SER A 74 -8.83 -8.64 2.67
N ARG A 75 -9.84 -9.17 1.93
CA ARG A 75 -10.37 -8.48 0.73
C ARG A 75 -11.13 -7.22 1.09
N CYS A 76 -11.97 -7.25 2.12
CA CYS A 76 -12.64 -6.05 2.61
C CYS A 76 -11.63 -4.97 3.03
N GLU A 77 -10.55 -5.35 3.73
CA GLU A 77 -9.48 -4.43 4.12
C GLU A 77 -8.72 -3.88 2.91
N THR A 78 -8.44 -4.71 1.90
CA THR A 78 -7.81 -4.27 0.65
C THR A 78 -8.68 -3.27 -0.09
N PHE A 79 -9.99 -3.55 -0.19
CA PHE A 79 -10.88 -2.74 -1.03
C PHE A 79 -11.42 -1.49 -0.33
N LEU A 80 -11.63 -1.58 0.98
CA LEU A 80 -12.38 -0.62 1.79
C LEU A 80 -11.67 -0.33 3.13
N GLY A 81 -10.33 -0.36 3.15
CA GLY A 81 -9.53 -0.22 4.37
C GLY A 81 -9.92 0.98 5.24
N ASP A 82 -10.14 2.15 4.62
CA ASP A 82 -10.56 3.36 5.32
C ASP A 82 -11.96 3.22 5.96
N GLU A 83 -12.91 2.58 5.28
CA GLU A 83 -14.26 2.36 5.80
C GLU A 83 -14.26 1.34 6.96
N VAL A 84 -13.47 0.27 6.83
CA VAL A 84 -13.24 -0.68 7.91
C VAL A 84 -12.58 0.03 9.11
N GLY A 85 -11.62 0.92 8.83
CA GLY A 85 -10.94 1.75 9.82
C GLY A 85 -11.89 2.69 10.58
N LYS A 86 -12.82 3.36 9.89
CA LYS A 86 -13.86 4.20 10.53
C LYS A 86 -14.68 3.41 11.55
N LEU A 87 -15.12 2.20 11.17
CA LEU A 87 -15.88 1.32 12.05
C LEU A 87 -15.06 0.86 13.26
N TYR A 88 -13.78 0.55 13.05
CA TYR A 88 -12.87 0.16 14.12
C TYR A 88 -12.66 1.32 15.11
N VAL A 89 -12.36 2.52 14.62
CA VAL A 89 -12.15 3.71 15.45
C VAL A 89 -13.38 4.01 16.29
N ALA A 90 -14.57 4.01 15.67
CA ALA A 90 -15.83 4.28 16.34
C ALA A 90 -16.15 3.29 17.48
N ARG A 91 -15.69 2.04 17.38
CA ARG A 91 -16.01 0.98 18.36
C ARG A 91 -14.91 0.73 19.39
N HIS A 92 -13.65 0.93 19.02
CA HIS A 92 -12.51 0.36 19.74
C HIS A 92 -11.37 1.34 20.02
N PHE A 93 -11.38 2.56 19.46
CA PHE A 93 -10.30 3.53 19.64
C PHE A 93 -10.69 4.65 20.62
N PRO A 94 -10.30 4.57 21.91
CA PRO A 94 -10.60 5.63 22.86
C PRO A 94 -9.64 6.81 22.67
N LEU A 95 -10.19 8.02 22.59
CA LEU A 95 -9.43 9.26 22.37
C LEU A 95 -8.31 9.50 23.41
N ILE A 96 -8.47 9.00 24.64
CA ILE A 96 -7.45 9.15 25.68
C ILE A 96 -6.11 8.49 25.31
N LYS A 97 -6.15 7.39 24.54
CA LYS A 97 -4.93 6.72 24.06
C LYS A 97 -4.20 7.57 23.03
N GLN A 98 -4.92 8.35 22.23
CA GLN A 98 -4.33 9.25 21.24
C GLN A 98 -3.51 10.34 21.93
N GLN A 99 -4.05 10.94 22.99
CA GLN A 99 -3.35 11.98 23.76
C GLN A 99 -2.08 11.46 24.42
N GLN A 100 -2.15 10.30 25.07
CA GLN A 100 -0.98 9.67 25.70
C GLN A 100 0.12 9.33 24.68
N CYS A 101 -0.27 8.83 23.49
CA CYS A 101 0.69 8.59 22.41
C CYS A 101 1.31 9.90 21.90
N GLN A 102 0.53 10.98 21.80
CA GLN A 102 1.04 12.29 21.37
C GLN A 102 2.07 12.84 22.37
N GLU A 103 1.77 12.78 23.68
CA GLU A 103 2.71 13.20 24.73
C GLU A 103 4.02 12.41 24.65
N MET A 104 3.93 11.09 24.44
CA MET A 104 5.11 10.24 24.28
C MET A 104 5.93 10.63 23.04
N ILE A 105 5.28 10.92 21.91
CA ILE A 105 5.94 11.35 20.68
C ILE A 105 6.65 12.69 20.90
N ASP A 106 6.01 13.63 21.59
CA ASP A 106 6.62 14.94 21.88
C ASP A 106 7.88 14.79 22.76
N LEU A 107 7.86 13.87 23.73
CA LEU A 107 9.04 13.52 24.52
C LEU A 107 10.16 12.90 23.68
N LEU A 108 9.83 12.01 22.73
CA LEU A 108 10.80 11.41 21.81
C LEU A 108 11.43 12.45 20.87
N ILE A 109 10.61 13.35 20.32
CA ILE A 109 11.08 14.46 19.47
C ILE A 109 12.03 15.37 20.26
N LYS A 110 11.70 15.68 21.51
CA LYS A 110 12.55 16.47 22.39
C LYS A 110 13.90 15.78 22.64
N SER A 111 13.88 14.51 23.01
CA SER A 111 15.10 13.73 23.26
C SER A 111 15.97 13.58 22.01
N LEU A 112 15.37 13.39 20.84
CA LEU A 112 16.10 13.37 19.57
C LEU A 112 16.74 14.73 19.27
N ARG A 113 16.04 15.84 19.54
CA ARG A 113 16.60 17.19 19.39
C ARG A 113 17.85 17.38 20.25
N GLU A 114 17.77 17.02 21.53
CA GLU A 114 18.91 17.09 22.46
C GLU A 114 20.07 16.22 21.97
N THR A 115 19.78 15.04 21.44
CA THR A 115 20.80 14.14 20.86
C THR A 115 21.47 14.77 19.64
N LEU A 116 20.71 15.32 18.70
CA LEU A 116 21.24 15.95 17.48
C LEU A 116 22.11 17.17 17.78
N GLN A 117 21.82 17.93 18.84
CA GLN A 117 22.64 19.06 19.26
C GLN A 117 24.01 18.61 19.79
N ASN A 118 24.03 17.51 20.56
CA ASN A 118 25.20 17.06 21.31
C ASN A 118 26.05 16.00 20.60
N ILE A 119 25.67 15.56 19.40
CA ILE A 119 26.38 14.49 18.71
C ILE A 119 27.70 14.98 18.10
N ASP A 120 28.83 14.37 18.47
CA ASP A 120 30.16 14.91 18.15
C ASP A 120 30.64 14.60 16.72
N TRP A 121 30.09 13.55 16.09
CA TRP A 121 30.54 13.13 14.75
C TRP A 121 29.93 13.96 13.60
N MET A 122 28.87 14.72 13.85
CA MET A 122 28.24 15.59 12.84
C MET A 122 28.79 17.01 12.88
N SER A 123 29.02 17.60 11.70
CA SER A 123 29.32 19.02 11.59
C SER A 123 28.13 19.90 12.00
N ASP A 124 28.40 21.15 12.42
CA ASP A 124 27.35 22.11 12.81
C ASP A 124 26.36 22.42 11.67
N VAL A 125 26.85 22.43 10.42
CA VAL A 125 26.01 22.63 9.23
C VAL A 125 25.04 21.46 9.07
N THR A 126 25.52 20.22 9.23
CA THR A 126 24.67 19.01 9.17
C THR A 126 23.66 18.99 10.31
N LYS A 127 24.07 19.35 11.53
CA LYS A 127 23.17 19.45 12.69
C LYS A 127 22.04 20.43 12.44
N THR A 128 22.34 21.60 11.87
CA THR A 128 21.34 22.62 11.55
C THR A 128 20.27 22.10 10.58
N VAL A 129 20.68 21.40 9.52
CA VAL A 129 19.75 20.80 8.55
C VAL A 129 18.95 19.65 9.16
N ALA A 130 19.56 18.84 10.03
CA ALA A 130 18.86 17.76 10.74
C ALA A 130 17.77 18.31 11.68
N LEU A 131 18.06 19.41 12.38
CA LEU A 131 17.09 20.10 13.23
C LEU A 131 15.94 20.71 12.41
N LEU A 132 16.24 21.31 11.25
CA LEU A 132 15.20 21.79 10.33
C LEU A 132 14.28 20.66 9.85
N LYS A 133 14.83 19.48 9.53
CA LYS A 133 14.01 18.31 9.17
C LYS A 133 13.13 17.89 10.34
N LEU A 134 13.67 17.87 11.56
CA LEU A 134 12.92 17.54 12.76
C LEU A 134 11.77 18.54 13.02
N ASP A 135 11.97 19.83 12.73
CA ASP A 135 10.95 20.87 12.87
C ASP A 135 9.77 20.68 11.90
N THR A 136 10.00 20.03 10.76
CA THR A 136 8.96 19.72 9.77
C THR A 136 8.24 18.39 10.00
N PHE A 137 8.61 17.65 11.06
CA PHE A 137 8.04 16.34 11.35
C PHE A 137 6.59 16.48 11.87
N VAL A 138 5.64 15.85 11.17
CA VAL A 138 4.22 15.84 11.53
C VAL A 138 3.79 14.41 11.89
N PRO A 139 3.56 14.09 13.18
CA PRO A 139 3.10 12.75 13.56
C PRO A 139 1.62 12.54 13.21
N LYS A 140 1.30 11.40 12.58
CA LYS A 140 -0.08 10.92 12.38
C LYS A 140 -0.39 9.83 13.42
N VAL A 141 -1.27 10.11 14.38
CA VAL A 141 -1.53 9.23 15.55
C VAL A 141 -2.94 8.66 15.52
N GLY A 142 -3.04 7.35 15.28
CA GLY A 142 -4.24 6.52 15.51
C GLY A 142 -5.36 6.71 14.49
N VAL A 143 -5.91 7.92 14.38
CA VAL A 143 -7.05 8.24 13.52
C VAL A 143 -6.61 9.26 12.47
N PRO A 144 -6.88 9.03 11.17
CA PRO A 144 -6.54 10.00 10.15
C PRO A 144 -7.46 11.23 10.25
N SER A 145 -6.96 12.40 9.84
CA SER A 145 -7.76 13.64 9.78
C SER A 145 -8.77 13.60 8.64
N LYS A 146 -8.49 12.84 7.58
CA LYS A 146 -9.33 12.66 6.41
C LYS A 146 -9.30 11.20 5.95
N TYR A 147 -10.41 10.74 5.37
CA TYR A 147 -10.51 9.42 4.75
C TYR A 147 -10.66 9.55 3.24
N HIS A 148 -10.20 8.55 2.51
CA HIS A 148 -10.42 8.43 1.08
C HIS A 148 -11.91 8.26 0.78
N SER A 149 -12.37 8.90 -0.29
CA SER A 149 -13.71 8.69 -0.82
C SER A 149 -13.73 7.39 -1.62
N ILE A 150 -14.82 6.63 -1.48
CA ILE A 150 -15.12 5.46 -2.33
C ILE A 150 -16.12 5.81 -3.45
N GLU A 151 -16.26 7.09 -3.77
CA GLU A 151 -17.22 7.57 -4.78
C GLU A 151 -16.95 6.91 -6.14
N GLY A 152 -18.01 6.37 -6.74
CA GLY A 152 -17.96 5.68 -8.03
C GLY A 152 -17.37 4.27 -7.98
N LEU A 153 -17.00 3.74 -6.81
CA LEU A 153 -16.62 2.34 -6.64
C LEU A 153 -17.89 1.45 -6.66
N TRP A 154 -17.95 0.49 -7.58
CA TRP A 154 -19.07 -0.45 -7.79
C TRP A 154 -20.47 0.20 -7.90
N PRO A 155 -20.73 1.02 -8.94
CA PRO A 155 -22.00 1.74 -9.10
C PRO A 155 -23.22 0.82 -9.24
N ASP A 156 -23.02 -0.39 -9.77
CA ASP A 156 -24.06 -1.42 -9.93
C ASP A 156 -24.17 -2.37 -8.71
N GLY A 157 -23.43 -2.07 -7.64
CA GLY A 157 -23.33 -2.91 -6.46
C GLY A 157 -22.42 -4.13 -6.62
N LEU A 158 -22.49 -5.06 -5.66
CA LEU A 158 -21.60 -6.22 -5.53
C LEU A 158 -22.20 -7.53 -6.07
N ASN A 159 -23.19 -7.46 -6.98
CA ASN A 159 -23.90 -8.64 -7.49
C ASN A 159 -23.11 -9.44 -8.55
N ASN A 160 -21.78 -9.34 -8.53
CA ASN A 160 -20.89 -10.03 -9.47
C ASN A 160 -20.00 -11.03 -8.73
N ASP A 161 -19.31 -11.89 -9.48
CA ASP A 161 -18.28 -12.75 -8.90
C ASP A 161 -17.06 -11.93 -8.41
N MET A 162 -16.23 -12.56 -7.58
CA MET A 162 -15.05 -11.91 -7.02
C MET A 162 -14.01 -11.48 -8.06
N THR A 163 -13.98 -12.11 -9.24
CA THR A 163 -13.07 -11.73 -10.33
C THR A 163 -13.48 -10.36 -10.90
N VAL A 164 -14.77 -10.17 -11.14
CA VAL A 164 -15.31 -8.89 -11.62
C VAL A 164 -15.20 -7.80 -10.55
N ILE A 165 -15.55 -8.11 -9.29
CA ILE A 165 -15.44 -7.18 -8.16
C ILE A 165 -14.00 -6.67 -8.04
N PHE A 166 -13.02 -7.58 -8.04
CA PHE A 166 -11.60 -7.22 -7.97
C PHE A 166 -11.14 -6.38 -9.16
N LYS A 167 -11.55 -6.75 -10.38
CA LYS A 167 -11.20 -6.00 -11.59
C LYS A 167 -11.74 -4.58 -11.55
N GLN A 168 -13.01 -4.40 -11.17
CA GLN A 168 -13.64 -3.09 -11.05
C GLN A 168 -12.95 -2.24 -9.99
N TRP A 169 -12.63 -2.83 -8.84
CA TRP A 169 -11.86 -2.15 -7.80
C TRP A 169 -10.48 -1.73 -8.31
N SER A 170 -9.72 -2.63 -8.95
CA SER A 170 -8.37 -2.32 -9.46
C SER A 170 -8.39 -1.20 -10.52
N GLN A 171 -9.40 -1.17 -11.39
CA GLN A 171 -9.58 -0.09 -12.36
C GLN A 171 -9.95 1.23 -11.71
N TRP A 172 -10.84 1.20 -10.72
CA TRP A 172 -11.23 2.37 -9.95
C TRP A 172 -10.04 2.92 -9.17
N ASP A 173 -9.29 2.07 -8.47
CA ASP A 173 -8.13 2.41 -7.67
C ASP A 173 -7.04 3.05 -8.55
N TRP A 174 -6.65 2.42 -9.66
CA TRP A 174 -5.70 3.00 -10.61
C TRP A 174 -6.13 4.39 -11.12
N LYS A 175 -7.43 4.57 -11.40
CA LYS A 175 -7.93 5.86 -11.88
C LYS A 175 -7.95 6.91 -10.77
N TYR A 176 -8.51 6.56 -9.61
CA TYR A 176 -8.83 7.49 -8.54
C TYR A 176 -7.63 7.78 -7.63
N MET A 177 -6.87 6.74 -7.30
CA MET A 177 -5.73 6.83 -6.38
C MET A 177 -4.43 7.21 -7.08
N GLU A 178 -4.29 6.94 -8.38
CA GLU A 178 -3.08 7.26 -9.14
C GLU A 178 -3.33 8.33 -10.20
N CYS A 179 -4.11 8.02 -11.25
CA CYS A 179 -4.21 8.89 -12.43
C CYS A 179 -4.76 10.29 -12.12
N ASN A 180 -5.83 10.35 -11.31
CA ASN A 180 -6.46 11.63 -10.95
C ASN A 180 -5.53 12.52 -10.10
N LYS A 181 -4.50 11.96 -9.46
CA LYS A 181 -3.58 12.73 -8.62
C LYS A 181 -2.39 13.31 -9.39
N LEU A 182 -2.13 12.89 -10.64
CA LEU A 182 -0.93 13.25 -11.41
C LEU A 182 -0.75 14.76 -11.67
N TYR A 183 -1.80 15.57 -11.48
CA TYR A 183 -1.77 17.02 -11.68
C TYR A 183 -2.32 17.81 -10.49
N GLU A 184 -2.62 17.12 -9.41
CA GLU A 184 -3.15 17.72 -8.19
C GLU A 184 -2.04 17.98 -7.19
N LYS A 185 -2.27 18.93 -6.28
CA LYS A 185 -1.34 19.11 -5.15
C LYS A 185 -1.42 17.89 -4.24
N VAL A 186 -0.28 17.51 -3.69
CA VAL A 186 -0.22 16.45 -2.66
C VAL A 186 -1.13 16.84 -1.50
N ASP A 187 -2.12 15.98 -1.23
CA ASP A 187 -2.95 16.07 -0.04
C ASP A 187 -2.15 15.49 1.14
N LYS A 188 -1.80 16.33 2.10
CA LYS A 188 -1.01 15.93 3.28
C LYS A 188 -1.89 15.36 4.40
N GLU A 189 -3.20 15.62 4.32
CA GLU A 189 -4.19 15.20 5.32
C GLU A 189 -4.76 13.81 5.01
N LEU A 190 -4.75 13.39 3.74
CA LEU A 190 -4.97 12.00 3.33
C LEU A 190 -3.82 11.06 3.72
#